data_AF-A0A8H6ZUK1-F1
#
_entry.id   AF-A0A8H6ZUK1-F1
#
_cell.length_a   1.000
_cell.length_b   1.000
_cell.length_c   1.000
_cell.angle_alpha   90.00
_cell.angle_beta   90.00
_cell.angle_gamma   90.00
#
_symmetry.space_group_name_H-M   'P 1'
#
loop_
_entity.id
_entity.type
_entity.pdbx_description
1 polymer ?
#
loop_
_entity_poly.entity_id
_entity_poly.type
_entity_poly.pdbx_seq_one_letter_code
_entity_poly.pdbx_strand_id
1 'polypeptide(L)'
;MLRGYEFNASDADIVLVSNDTEPFEFRVHKCVLAVASPFFRTMFSLSQPNNPGKPGSAGASLPHIPVSEPKRTIEGLLQFVYPIPDPAISTLEEVTTMLGAALKYEFECPVASLRKLLVSPHFLQSQPVRVFAIACRFDLDAEAKTASQYTLRVNVLDCPLSDDLKHISAYSYHQLLDLHRRRSRAARELIVYFPESVKCALCTGGVHAMFRSPRWWKEFESRAKERLAIAPTTDGIFEMEFLAECANAAECQRCFESLCSAWPFLQEMKARIDALPATI
;
A
#
# COMPACT_ATOMS: atom_id res chain seq x y z
N MET A 1 -1.96 10.10 -25.24
CA MET A 1 -2.98 9.02 -25.37
C MET A 1 -2.34 7.88 -26.13
N LEU A 2 -1.84 6.86 -25.43
CA LEU A 2 -1.43 5.61 -26.08
C LEU A 2 -2.71 4.87 -26.45
N ARG A 3 -2.95 4.65 -27.75
CA ARG A 3 -4.05 3.79 -28.21
C ARG A 3 -3.79 2.39 -27.64
N GLY A 4 -4.78 1.80 -26.99
CA GLY A 4 -4.70 0.43 -26.49
C GLY A 4 -4.39 -0.53 -27.63
N TYR A 5 -3.68 -1.61 -27.32
CA TYR A 5 -3.37 -2.64 -28.30
C TYR A 5 -4.66 -3.36 -28.72
N GLU A 6 -4.97 -3.37 -30.01
CA GLU A 6 -6.17 -4.05 -30.52
C GLU A 6 -5.91 -5.56 -30.64
N PHE A 7 -6.51 -6.34 -29.75
CA PHE A 7 -6.53 -7.80 -29.82
C PHE A 7 -7.49 -8.30 -30.91
N ASN A 8 -7.04 -8.20 -32.17
CA ASN A 8 -7.79 -8.56 -33.36
C ASN A 8 -6.96 -9.45 -34.31
N ALA A 9 -6.34 -10.52 -33.77
CA ALA A 9 -5.46 -11.40 -34.55
C ALA A 9 -6.24 -12.14 -35.65
N SER A 10 -5.69 -12.20 -36.86
CA SER A 10 -6.30 -12.88 -38.01
C SER A 10 -6.23 -14.40 -37.89
N ASP A 11 -5.20 -14.90 -37.22
CA ASP A 11 -4.92 -16.31 -36.89
C ASP A 11 -5.46 -16.74 -35.51
N ALA A 12 -6.28 -15.91 -34.88
CA ALA A 12 -6.95 -16.25 -33.63
C ALA A 12 -7.77 -17.54 -33.75
N ASP A 13 -7.73 -18.38 -32.72
CA ASP A 13 -8.45 -19.64 -32.60
C ASP A 13 -9.56 -19.59 -31.53
N ILE A 14 -9.76 -18.42 -30.91
CA ILE A 14 -10.79 -18.14 -29.92
C ILE A 14 -11.13 -16.65 -29.82
N VAL A 15 -12.36 -16.35 -29.39
CA VAL A 15 -12.83 -14.99 -29.08
C VAL A 15 -13.24 -14.93 -27.62
N LEU A 16 -12.63 -14.03 -26.83
CA LEU A 16 -13.16 -13.64 -25.51
C LEU A 16 -14.13 -12.48 -25.70
N VAL A 17 -15.28 -12.53 -25.05
CA VAL A 17 -16.32 -11.48 -25.15
C VAL A 17 -16.47 -10.81 -23.80
N SER A 18 -16.17 -9.51 -23.72
CA SER A 18 -16.28 -8.76 -22.46
C SER A 18 -17.71 -8.52 -22.00
N ASN A 19 -17.85 -8.27 -20.71
CA ASN A 19 -19.11 -7.90 -20.07
C ASN A 19 -19.24 -6.37 -19.96
N ASP A 20 -19.36 -5.71 -21.11
CA ASP A 20 -19.69 -4.29 -21.20
C ASP A 20 -21.12 -4.14 -21.76
N THR A 21 -21.71 -2.95 -21.61
CA THR A 21 -22.99 -2.61 -22.26
C THR A 21 -22.94 -2.85 -23.77
N GLU A 22 -21.79 -2.57 -24.38
CA GLU A 22 -21.45 -2.95 -25.75
C GLU A 22 -20.29 -3.95 -25.71
N PRO A 23 -20.55 -5.25 -25.88
CA PRO A 23 -19.52 -6.28 -25.76
C PRO A 23 -18.37 -6.08 -26.75
N PHE A 24 -17.14 -6.21 -26.26
CA PHE A 24 -15.94 -6.17 -27.09
C PHE A 24 -15.42 -7.59 -27.32
N GLU A 25 -15.11 -7.92 -28.57
CA GLU A 25 -14.58 -9.20 -28.99
C GLU A 25 -13.05 -9.16 -29.08
N PHE A 26 -12.38 -9.89 -28.19
CA PHE A 26 -10.93 -10.08 -28.22
C PHE A 26 -10.60 -11.35 -29.00
N ARG A 27 -10.04 -11.21 -30.20
CA ARG A 27 -9.56 -12.34 -31.00
C ARG A 27 -8.14 -12.70 -30.55
N VAL A 28 -8.01 -13.83 -29.86
CA VAL A 28 -6.80 -14.25 -29.14
C VAL A 28 -6.46 -15.72 -29.41
N HIS A 29 -5.40 -16.22 -28.77
CA HIS A 29 -4.84 -17.55 -29.01
C HIS A 29 -4.99 -18.43 -27.77
N LYS A 30 -5.61 -19.60 -27.92
CA LYS A 30 -5.76 -20.61 -26.85
C LYS A 30 -4.42 -21.03 -26.28
N CYS A 31 -3.39 -21.19 -27.11
CA CYS A 31 -2.07 -21.59 -26.66
C CYS A 31 -1.47 -20.57 -25.68
N VAL A 32 -1.59 -19.28 -25.96
CA VAL A 32 -1.09 -18.20 -25.10
C VAL A 32 -1.85 -18.18 -23.78
N LEU A 33 -3.19 -18.21 -23.83
CA LEU A 33 -4.03 -18.24 -22.62
C LEU A 33 -3.78 -19.50 -21.78
N ALA A 34 -3.67 -20.67 -22.40
CA ALA A 34 -3.42 -21.94 -21.70
C ALA A 34 -2.01 -22.02 -21.10
N VAL A 35 -1.02 -21.37 -21.71
CA VAL A 35 0.32 -21.26 -21.12
C VAL A 35 0.27 -20.36 -19.88
N ALA A 36 -0.42 -19.22 -19.97
CA ALA A 36 -0.44 -18.21 -18.92
C ALA A 36 -1.45 -18.47 -17.78
N SER A 37 -2.46 -19.32 -17.98
CA SER A 37 -3.53 -19.58 -17.02
C SER A 37 -3.89 -21.08 -16.97
N PRO A 38 -3.73 -21.75 -15.82
CA PRO A 38 -4.20 -23.11 -15.62
C PRO A 38 -5.73 -23.24 -15.74
N PHE A 39 -6.48 -22.20 -15.36
CA PHE A 39 -7.93 -22.12 -15.59
C PHE A 39 -8.27 -22.30 -17.07
N PHE A 40 -7.68 -21.48 -17.95
CA PHE A 40 -7.96 -21.56 -19.38
C PHE A 40 -7.44 -22.86 -19.99
N ARG A 41 -6.27 -23.35 -19.56
CA ARG A 41 -5.74 -24.66 -19.96
C ARG A 41 -6.74 -25.78 -19.68
N THR A 42 -7.29 -25.80 -18.46
CA THR A 42 -8.28 -26.78 -18.04
C THR A 42 -9.56 -26.62 -18.84
N MET A 43 -10.08 -25.39 -18.95
CA MET A 43 -11.29 -25.09 -19.72
C MET A 43 -11.20 -25.58 -21.18
N PHE A 44 -10.06 -25.43 -21.84
CA PHE A 44 -9.87 -25.89 -23.22
C PHE A 44 -9.66 -27.40 -23.33
N SER A 45 -9.17 -28.05 -22.27
CA SER A 45 -8.98 -29.51 -22.22
C SER A 45 -10.28 -30.28 -21.99
N LEU A 46 -11.26 -29.67 -21.32
CA LEU A 46 -12.59 -30.22 -21.18
C LEU A 46 -13.23 -30.18 -22.56
N SER A 47 -13.59 -31.36 -23.11
CA SER A 47 -14.34 -31.47 -24.35
C SER A 47 -15.56 -30.56 -24.27
N GLN A 48 -15.51 -29.40 -24.93
CA GLN A 48 -16.70 -28.56 -25.05
C GLN A 48 -17.75 -29.42 -25.73
N PRO A 49 -18.98 -29.56 -25.18
CA PRO A 49 -20.01 -30.34 -25.84
C PRO A 49 -20.12 -29.83 -27.26
N ASN A 50 -19.77 -30.70 -28.22
CA ASN A 50 -19.88 -30.44 -29.64
C ASN A 50 -21.25 -29.82 -29.87
N ASN A 51 -21.30 -28.54 -30.25
CA ASN A 51 -22.46 -28.07 -30.98
C ASN A 51 -22.48 -28.96 -32.24
N PRO A 52 -23.53 -29.78 -32.47
CA PRO A 52 -23.56 -30.72 -33.58
C PRO A 52 -23.82 -29.93 -34.88
N GLY A 53 -22.81 -29.18 -35.33
CA GLY A 53 -22.75 -28.50 -36.61
C GLY A 53 -21.72 -29.20 -37.48
N LYS A 54 -22.16 -30.28 -38.15
CA LYS A 54 -21.61 -30.94 -39.35
C LYS A 54 -20.09 -30.90 -39.59
N PRO A 55 -19.43 -32.07 -39.78
CA PRO A 55 -18.12 -32.09 -40.42
C PRO A 55 -18.29 -31.68 -41.89
N GLY A 56 -17.80 -30.49 -42.27
CA GLY A 56 -17.73 -30.08 -43.67
C GLY A 56 -18.14 -28.64 -44.04
N SER A 57 -18.40 -27.72 -43.12
CA SER A 57 -18.59 -26.31 -43.48
C SER A 57 -17.27 -25.54 -43.44
N ALA A 58 -16.81 -25.08 -44.60
CA ALA A 58 -15.68 -24.16 -44.78
C ALA A 58 -16.01 -22.74 -44.27
N GLY A 59 -16.34 -22.62 -42.99
CA GLY A 59 -16.74 -21.36 -42.35
C GLY A 59 -17.10 -21.52 -40.87
N ALA A 60 -16.43 -22.41 -40.14
CA ALA A 60 -16.64 -22.56 -38.70
C ALA A 60 -16.27 -21.24 -37.98
N SER A 61 -17.26 -20.56 -37.40
CA SER A 61 -17.04 -19.37 -36.58
C SER A 61 -16.20 -19.73 -35.36
N LEU A 62 -15.27 -18.85 -34.99
CA LEU A 62 -14.42 -19.05 -33.83
C LEU A 62 -15.26 -19.25 -32.56
N PRO A 63 -14.83 -20.09 -31.60
CA PRO A 63 -15.54 -20.25 -30.33
C PRO A 63 -15.52 -18.94 -29.55
N HIS A 64 -16.69 -18.50 -29.08
CA HIS A 64 -16.85 -17.30 -28.24
C HIS A 64 -16.98 -17.72 -26.78
N ILE A 65 -16.15 -17.14 -25.91
CA ILE A 65 -16.20 -17.34 -24.47
C ILE A 65 -16.58 -16.02 -23.81
N PRO A 66 -17.76 -15.92 -23.17
CA PRO A 66 -18.09 -14.77 -22.36
C PRO A 66 -17.25 -14.76 -21.08
N VAL A 67 -16.68 -13.60 -20.74
CA VAL A 67 -16.03 -13.32 -19.45
C VAL A 67 -16.90 -12.37 -18.64
N SER A 68 -16.72 -12.30 -17.32
CA SER A 68 -17.58 -11.45 -16.46
C SER A 68 -17.08 -10.03 -16.33
N GLU A 69 -15.88 -9.76 -16.82
CA GLU A 69 -15.11 -8.55 -16.63
C GLU A 69 -15.29 -7.60 -17.82
N PRO A 70 -15.21 -6.28 -17.57
CA PRO A 70 -15.29 -5.29 -18.63
C PRO A 70 -14.04 -5.32 -19.50
N LYS A 71 -14.15 -4.72 -20.69
CA LYS A 71 -13.09 -4.64 -21.70
C LYS A 71 -11.75 -4.20 -21.10
N ARG A 72 -11.76 -3.12 -20.31
CA ARG A 72 -10.54 -2.53 -19.73
C ARG A 72 -9.74 -3.53 -18.89
N THR A 73 -10.44 -4.36 -18.11
CA THR A 73 -9.81 -5.35 -17.23
C THR A 73 -9.17 -6.47 -18.05
N ILE A 74 -9.91 -7.05 -19.00
CA ILE A 74 -9.42 -8.13 -19.84
C ILE A 74 -8.29 -7.66 -20.76
N GLU A 75 -8.42 -6.48 -21.36
CA GLU A 75 -7.37 -5.88 -22.19
C GLU A 75 -6.07 -5.69 -21.41
N GLY A 76 -6.14 -5.26 -20.14
CA GLY A 76 -4.98 -5.13 -19.27
C GLY A 76 -4.34 -6.48 -18.93
N LEU A 77 -5.14 -7.48 -18.59
CA LEU A 77 -4.62 -8.83 -18.32
C LEU A 77 -3.98 -9.45 -19.56
N LEU A 78 -4.59 -9.28 -20.74
CA LEU A 78 -4.03 -9.77 -21.99
C LEU A 78 -2.71 -9.05 -22.34
N GLN A 79 -2.57 -7.76 -22.03
CA GLN A 79 -1.30 -7.04 -22.23
C GLN A 79 -0.14 -7.62 -21.40
N PHE A 80 -0.39 -8.08 -20.18
CA PHE A 80 0.61 -8.77 -19.38
C PHE A 80 0.95 -10.18 -19.89
N VAL A 81 0.02 -10.81 -20.60
CA VAL A 81 0.13 -12.20 -21.06
C VAL A 81 0.77 -12.29 -22.45
N TYR A 82 0.47 -11.33 -23.31
CA TYR A 82 1.06 -11.22 -24.64
C TYR A 82 2.42 -10.51 -24.58
N PRO A 83 3.33 -10.77 -25.52
CA PRO A 83 4.65 -10.13 -25.57
C PRO A 83 4.55 -8.69 -26.12
N ILE A 84 3.80 -7.84 -25.42
CA ILE A 84 3.57 -6.44 -25.72
C ILE A 84 3.81 -5.61 -24.45
N PRO A 85 3.88 -4.26 -24.53
CA PRO A 85 4.07 -3.44 -23.35
C PRO A 85 2.96 -3.66 -22.31
N ASP A 86 3.36 -3.69 -21.04
CA ASP A 86 2.45 -3.76 -19.89
C ASP A 86 1.43 -2.60 -19.92
N PRO A 87 0.21 -2.82 -19.41
CA PRO A 87 -0.81 -1.78 -19.38
C PRO A 87 -0.41 -0.64 -18.45
N ALA A 88 -0.67 0.59 -18.87
CA ALA A 88 -0.61 1.74 -17.98
C ALA A 88 -1.77 1.67 -16.97
N ILE A 89 -1.44 1.42 -15.72
CA ILE A 89 -2.38 1.37 -14.59
C ILE A 89 -2.01 2.49 -13.62
N SER A 90 -2.96 3.37 -13.31
CA SER A 90 -2.69 4.58 -12.51
C SER A 90 -3.55 4.68 -11.26
N THR A 91 -4.55 3.82 -11.10
CA THR A 91 -5.50 3.89 -9.97
C THR A 91 -5.55 2.58 -9.20
N LEU A 92 -5.81 2.66 -7.90
CA LEU A 92 -6.04 1.48 -7.07
C LEU A 92 -7.31 0.72 -7.47
N GLU A 93 -8.29 1.38 -8.08
CA GLU A 93 -9.50 0.72 -8.59
C GLU A 93 -9.18 -0.20 -9.77
N GLU A 94 -8.38 0.26 -10.73
CA GLU A 94 -7.85 -0.59 -11.81
C GLU A 94 -7.02 -1.75 -11.26
N VAL A 95 -6.15 -1.50 -10.27
CA VAL A 95 -5.38 -2.58 -9.61
C VAL A 95 -6.31 -3.61 -8.97
N THR A 96 -7.28 -3.18 -8.16
CA THR A 96 -8.21 -4.08 -7.46
C THR A 96 -9.04 -4.91 -8.43
N THR A 97 -9.58 -4.29 -9.47
CA THR A 97 -10.41 -4.96 -10.48
C THR A 97 -9.61 -5.95 -11.32
N MET A 98 -8.42 -5.57 -11.79
CA MET A 98 -7.53 -6.46 -12.53
C MET A 98 -6.98 -7.58 -11.65
N LEU A 99 -6.64 -7.31 -10.41
CA LEU A 99 -6.13 -8.33 -9.49
C LEU A 99 -7.20 -9.39 -9.18
N GLY A 100 -8.44 -8.96 -8.94
CA GLY A 100 -9.55 -9.89 -8.74
C GLY A 100 -9.80 -10.80 -9.95
N ALA A 101 -9.75 -10.24 -11.15
CA ALA A 101 -9.89 -11.00 -12.39
C ALA A 101 -8.68 -11.92 -12.65
N ALA A 102 -7.47 -11.46 -12.37
CA ALA A 102 -6.25 -12.25 -12.51
C ALA A 102 -6.26 -13.47 -11.59
N LEU A 103 -6.71 -13.30 -10.34
CA LEU A 103 -6.87 -14.40 -9.39
C LEU A 103 -7.99 -15.37 -9.83
N LYS A 104 -9.14 -14.85 -10.25
CA LYS A 104 -10.28 -15.64 -10.75
C LYS A 104 -9.89 -16.54 -11.93
N TYR A 105 -9.09 -16.01 -12.85
CA TYR A 105 -8.62 -16.73 -14.04
C TYR A 105 -7.24 -17.35 -13.86
N GLU A 106 -6.70 -17.39 -12.63
CA GLU A 106 -5.43 -18.03 -12.30
C GLU A 106 -4.24 -17.55 -13.18
N PHE A 107 -4.20 -16.26 -13.48
CA PHE A 107 -3.12 -15.63 -14.25
C PHE A 107 -1.94 -15.27 -13.33
N GLU A 108 -0.93 -16.12 -13.24
CA GLU A 108 0.19 -15.96 -12.31
C GLU A 108 1.05 -14.71 -12.57
N CYS A 109 1.47 -14.49 -13.83
CA CYS A 109 2.31 -13.33 -14.20
C CYS A 109 1.60 -11.98 -13.92
N PRO A 110 0.35 -11.77 -14.38
CA PRO A 110 -0.42 -10.59 -14.02
C PRO A 110 -0.57 -10.38 -12.50
N VAL A 111 -0.86 -11.44 -11.73
CA VAL A 111 -0.95 -11.34 -10.26
C VAL A 111 0.37 -10.82 -9.67
N ALA A 112 1.51 -11.38 -10.09
CA ALA A 112 2.82 -10.95 -9.59
C ALA A 112 3.13 -9.48 -9.93
N SER A 113 2.80 -9.02 -11.14
CA SER A 113 2.98 -7.63 -11.56
C SER A 113 2.06 -6.67 -10.79
N LEU A 114 0.78 -7.02 -10.63
CA LEU A 114 -0.21 -6.21 -9.92
C LEU A 114 0.09 -6.10 -8.43
N ARG A 115 0.60 -7.17 -7.81
CA ARG A 115 1.08 -7.15 -6.41
C ARG A 115 2.21 -6.15 -6.20
N LYS A 116 3.21 -6.15 -7.09
CA LYS A 116 4.32 -5.17 -7.06
C LYS A 116 3.81 -3.74 -7.24
N LEU A 117 2.86 -3.54 -8.15
CA LEU A 117 2.26 -2.24 -8.40
C LEU A 117 1.47 -1.74 -7.18
N LEU A 118 0.70 -2.61 -6.53
CA LEU A 118 -0.09 -2.31 -5.33
C LEU A 118 0.76 -1.72 -4.21
N VAL A 119 1.96 -2.28 -3.99
CA VAL A 119 2.93 -1.79 -2.99
C VAL A 119 3.96 -0.81 -3.57
N SER A 120 3.66 -0.18 -4.70
CA SER A 120 4.53 0.87 -5.22
C SER A 120 4.58 2.08 -4.28
N PRO A 121 5.71 2.82 -4.21
CA PRO A 121 5.82 4.00 -3.36
C PRO A 121 4.72 5.04 -3.58
N HIS A 122 4.24 5.17 -4.82
CA HIS A 122 3.17 6.10 -5.18
C HIS A 122 1.87 5.81 -4.42
N PHE A 123 1.42 4.54 -4.38
CA PHE A 123 0.20 4.18 -3.66
C PHE A 123 0.40 4.10 -2.15
N LEU A 124 1.54 3.57 -1.71
CA LEU A 124 1.85 3.48 -0.27
C LEU A 124 1.95 4.85 0.40
N GLN A 125 2.45 5.86 -0.29
CA GLN A 125 2.53 7.21 0.27
C GLN A 125 1.20 7.96 0.20
N SER A 126 0.41 7.76 -0.87
CA SER A 126 -0.83 8.51 -1.08
C SER A 126 -2.04 7.91 -0.37
N GLN A 127 -2.18 6.58 -0.35
CA GLN A 127 -3.37 5.88 0.12
C GLN A 127 -3.03 4.59 0.90
N PRO A 128 -2.15 4.62 1.92
CA PRO A 128 -1.66 3.42 2.60
C PRO A 128 -2.76 2.56 3.22
N VAL A 129 -3.80 3.18 3.81
CA VAL A 129 -4.94 2.46 4.43
C VAL A 129 -5.74 1.69 3.37
N ARG A 130 -5.91 2.27 2.17
CA ARG A 130 -6.59 1.61 1.06
C ARG A 130 -5.76 0.46 0.50
N VAL A 131 -4.44 0.65 0.35
CA VAL A 131 -3.52 -0.43 -0.06
C VAL A 131 -3.57 -1.59 0.93
N PHE A 132 -3.55 -1.30 2.24
CA PHE A 132 -3.72 -2.31 3.29
C PHE A 132 -5.05 -3.07 3.13
N ALA A 133 -6.16 -2.35 2.91
CA ALA A 133 -7.47 -2.96 2.72
C ALA A 133 -7.51 -3.90 1.50
N ILE A 134 -6.95 -3.46 0.37
CA ILE A 134 -6.86 -4.28 -0.86
C ILE A 134 -6.01 -5.53 -0.62
N ALA A 135 -4.85 -5.37 0.04
CA ALA A 135 -3.98 -6.50 0.35
C ALA A 135 -4.69 -7.53 1.25
N CYS A 136 -5.38 -7.09 2.30
CA CYS A 136 -6.16 -7.98 3.16
C CYS A 136 -7.35 -8.62 2.43
N ARG A 137 -8.03 -7.90 1.54
CA ARG A 137 -9.15 -8.42 0.74
C ARG A 137 -8.74 -9.62 -0.13
N PHE A 138 -7.50 -9.63 -0.62
CA PHE A 138 -6.97 -10.67 -1.50
C PHE A 138 -5.97 -11.60 -0.79
N ASP A 139 -5.97 -11.64 0.55
CA ASP A 139 -5.08 -12.48 1.36
C ASP A 139 -3.58 -12.34 1.03
N LEU A 140 -3.17 -11.10 0.70
CA LEU A 140 -1.80 -10.75 0.35
C LEU A 140 -1.02 -10.32 1.60
N ASP A 141 -0.67 -11.27 2.46
CA ASP A 141 -0.06 -11.01 3.78
C ASP A 141 1.21 -10.16 3.73
N ALA A 142 2.10 -10.40 2.74
CA ALA A 142 3.36 -9.67 2.63
C ALA A 142 3.13 -8.19 2.27
N GLU A 143 2.17 -7.94 1.37
CA GLU A 143 1.74 -6.62 0.96
C GLU A 143 0.98 -5.91 2.09
N ALA A 144 0.14 -6.63 2.84
CA ALA A 144 -0.57 -6.08 3.99
C ALA A 144 0.41 -5.64 5.08
N LYS A 145 1.45 -6.44 5.37
CA LYS A 145 2.54 -6.07 6.27
C LYS A 145 3.28 -4.83 5.80
N THR A 146 3.62 -4.78 4.52
CA THR A 146 4.28 -3.62 3.91
C THR A 146 3.42 -2.36 4.03
N ALA A 147 2.14 -2.44 3.65
CA ALA A 147 1.20 -1.33 3.74
C ALA A 147 1.00 -0.86 5.18
N SER A 148 0.91 -1.79 6.14
CA SER A 148 0.72 -1.45 7.56
C SER A 148 1.83 -0.55 8.11
N GLN A 149 3.08 -0.71 7.66
CA GLN A 149 4.19 0.17 8.03
C GLN A 149 3.95 1.61 7.57
N TYR A 150 3.45 1.80 6.35
CA TYR A 150 3.16 3.13 5.81
C TYR A 150 1.95 3.79 6.47
N THR A 151 0.99 3.00 6.95
CA THR A 151 -0.15 3.56 7.69
C THR A 151 0.28 4.28 8.96
N LEU A 152 1.43 3.95 9.56
CA LEU A 152 1.92 4.59 10.80
C LEU A 152 2.24 6.09 10.63
N ARG A 153 2.32 6.55 9.37
CA ARG A 153 2.59 7.96 9.01
C ARG A 153 1.32 8.79 8.91
N VAL A 154 0.14 8.17 9.01
CA VAL A 154 -1.16 8.83 8.87
C VAL A 154 -2.05 8.53 10.06
N ASN A 155 -3.02 9.41 10.33
CA ASN A 155 -4.11 9.08 11.22
C ASN A 155 -5.11 8.17 10.47
N VAL A 156 -5.14 6.89 10.83
CA VAL A 156 -6.03 5.91 10.18
C VAL A 156 -7.50 6.34 10.27
N LEU A 157 -7.90 6.99 11.36
CA LEU A 157 -9.29 7.39 11.58
C LEU A 157 -9.72 8.63 10.77
N ASP A 158 -8.76 9.46 10.34
CA ASP A 158 -9.04 10.64 9.50
C ASP A 158 -8.88 10.34 8.00
N CYS A 159 -8.43 9.13 7.65
CA CYS A 159 -8.29 8.73 6.25
C CYS A 159 -9.65 8.61 5.57
N PRO A 160 -9.76 8.96 4.26
CA PRO A 160 -10.99 8.80 3.51
C PRO A 160 -11.49 7.35 3.56
N LEU A 161 -12.80 7.18 3.77
CA LEU A 161 -13.42 5.86 3.70
C LEU A 161 -13.31 5.33 2.26
N SER A 162 -12.78 4.12 2.14
CA SER A 162 -12.71 3.38 0.89
C SER A 162 -13.68 2.20 0.92
N ASP A 163 -14.31 1.93 -0.21
CA ASP A 163 -15.13 0.73 -0.41
C ASP A 163 -14.33 -0.57 -0.26
N ASP A 164 -13.00 -0.53 -0.42
CA ASP A 164 -12.13 -1.68 -0.17
C ASP A 164 -12.19 -2.15 1.30
N LEU A 165 -12.50 -1.25 2.25
CA LEU A 165 -12.69 -1.61 3.67
C LEU A 165 -13.96 -2.44 3.90
N LYS A 166 -14.94 -2.42 3.00
CA LYS A 166 -16.14 -3.27 3.09
C LYS A 166 -15.81 -4.75 2.95
N HIS A 167 -14.64 -5.06 2.38
CA HIS A 167 -14.23 -6.41 2.03
C HIS A 167 -13.18 -7.01 2.98
N ILE A 168 -12.80 -6.28 4.04
CA ILE A 168 -11.87 -6.82 5.04
C ILE A 168 -12.61 -7.28 6.29
N SER A 169 -12.01 -8.24 7.00
CA SER A 169 -12.55 -8.66 8.29
C SER A 169 -12.37 -7.56 9.35
N ALA A 170 -13.28 -7.51 10.31
CA ALA A 170 -13.12 -6.68 11.49
C ALA A 170 -11.82 -7.03 12.26
N TYR A 171 -11.36 -8.28 12.18
CA TYR A 171 -10.11 -8.73 12.76
C TYR A 171 -8.90 -8.05 12.12
N SER A 172 -8.79 -8.05 10.78
CA SER A 172 -7.71 -7.38 10.04
C SER A 172 -7.66 -5.89 10.33
N TYR A 173 -8.84 -5.24 10.38
CA TYR A 173 -8.93 -3.83 10.75
C TYR A 173 -8.51 -3.58 12.20
N HIS A 174 -8.93 -4.44 13.13
CA HIS A 174 -8.54 -4.33 14.54
C HIS A 174 -7.03 -4.56 14.74
N GLN A 175 -6.39 -5.45 13.98
CA GLN A 175 -4.93 -5.63 14.00
C GLN A 175 -4.20 -4.34 13.62
N LEU A 176 -4.69 -3.63 12.60
CA LEU A 176 -4.13 -2.34 12.19
C LEU A 176 -4.23 -1.29 13.31
N LEU A 177 -5.41 -1.16 13.93
CA LEU A 177 -5.62 -0.22 15.04
C LEU A 177 -4.77 -0.58 16.27
N ASP A 178 -4.65 -1.87 16.57
CA ASP A 178 -3.82 -2.37 17.67
C ASP A 178 -2.33 -2.12 17.44
N LEU A 179 -1.83 -2.27 16.20
CA LEU A 179 -0.47 -1.89 15.82
C LEU A 179 -0.22 -0.41 16.13
N HIS A 180 -1.12 0.49 15.69
CA HIS A 180 -1.02 1.92 15.97
C HIS A 180 -1.02 2.23 17.46
N ARG A 181 -1.94 1.63 18.21
CA ARG A 181 -2.06 1.80 19.67
C ARG A 181 -0.80 1.35 20.39
N ARG A 182 -0.30 0.15 20.09
CA ARG A 182 0.89 -0.42 20.74
C ARG A 182 2.14 0.41 20.43
N ARG A 183 2.33 0.79 19.16
CA ARG A 183 3.49 1.57 18.75
C ARG A 183 3.44 2.99 19.31
N SER A 184 2.28 3.66 19.29
CA SER A 184 2.10 4.98 19.89
C SER A 184 2.43 4.97 21.38
N ARG A 185 1.91 3.99 22.12
CA ARG A 185 2.23 3.82 23.54
C ARG A 185 3.73 3.66 23.78
N ALA A 186 4.37 2.72 23.08
CA ALA A 186 5.80 2.45 23.25
C ALA A 186 6.67 3.66 22.88
N ALA A 187 6.36 4.37 21.79
CA ALA A 187 7.07 5.57 21.37
C ALA A 187 6.96 6.69 22.41
N ARG A 188 5.76 6.89 22.99
CA ARG A 188 5.54 7.91 24.03
C ARG A 188 6.23 7.57 25.34
N GLU A 189 6.32 6.29 25.70
CA GLU A 189 7.07 5.82 26.87
C GLU A 189 8.58 6.10 26.72
N LEU A 190 9.14 6.00 25.50
CA LEU A 190 10.54 6.35 25.23
C LEU A 190 10.85 7.84 25.42
N ILE A 191 9.88 8.72 25.20
CA ILE A 191 10.03 10.19 25.36
C ILE A 191 9.92 10.63 26.83
N VAL A 192 9.50 9.76 27.75
CA VAL A 192 9.46 10.12 29.19
C VAL A 192 10.86 10.25 29.78
N TYR A 193 11.84 9.50 29.25
CA TYR A 193 13.19 9.49 29.78
C TYR A 193 14.04 10.63 29.19
N PHE A 194 14.52 11.50 30.08
CA PHE A 194 15.47 12.55 29.74
C PHE A 194 16.80 12.31 30.46
N PRO A 195 17.95 12.29 29.75
CA PRO A 195 19.24 12.02 30.35
C PRO A 195 19.70 13.21 31.20
N GLU A 196 20.27 12.91 32.36
CA GLU A 196 20.80 13.94 33.26
C GLU A 196 21.96 14.74 32.64
N SER A 197 22.62 14.19 31.61
CA SER A 197 23.75 14.82 30.91
C SER A 197 23.36 16.04 30.08
N VAL A 198 22.10 16.16 29.66
CA VAL A 198 21.66 17.29 28.86
C VAL A 198 21.27 18.44 29.79
N LYS A 199 22.08 19.49 29.77
CA LYS A 199 21.92 20.68 30.61
C LYS A 199 21.69 21.93 29.77
N CYS A 200 20.96 22.87 30.36
CA CYS A 200 20.85 24.24 29.86
C CYS A 200 21.36 25.19 30.94
N ALA A 201 22.30 26.07 30.58
CA ALA A 201 22.95 26.98 31.53
C ALA A 201 21.95 27.85 32.31
N LEU A 202 20.84 28.24 31.69
CA LEU A 202 19.80 29.07 32.34
C LEU A 202 18.70 28.25 33.01
N CYS A 203 18.28 27.12 32.43
CA CYS A 203 17.19 26.34 33.02
C CYS A 203 17.64 25.45 34.19
N THR A 204 18.88 24.95 34.13
CA THR A 204 19.41 23.93 35.06
C THR A 204 20.63 24.42 35.84
N GLY A 205 21.03 25.69 35.69
CA GLY A 205 22.25 26.23 36.30
C GLY A 205 22.18 26.50 37.81
N GLY A 206 20.98 26.54 38.41
CA GLY A 206 20.81 26.74 39.85
C GLY A 206 20.83 25.43 40.63
N VAL A 207 21.30 25.47 41.89
CA VAL A 207 21.39 24.30 42.79
C VAL A 207 20.03 23.59 42.96
N HIS A 208 18.94 24.35 43.03
CA HIS A 208 17.57 23.82 43.12
C HIS A 208 16.97 23.33 41.78
N ALA A 209 17.66 23.57 40.67
CA ALA A 209 17.20 23.24 39.31
C ALA A 209 18.08 22.20 38.61
N MET A 210 19.13 21.70 39.27
CA MET A 210 20.12 20.78 38.70
C MET A 210 19.51 19.47 38.17
N PHE A 211 18.46 18.96 38.83
CA PHE A 211 17.76 17.72 38.45
C PHE A 211 16.56 17.94 37.51
N ARG A 212 16.28 19.19 37.12
CA ARG A 212 15.18 19.50 36.20
C ARG A 212 15.64 19.31 34.75
N SER A 213 14.71 18.97 33.87
CA SER A 213 14.93 19.04 32.42
C SER A 213 14.90 20.50 31.94
N PRO A 214 15.66 20.86 30.89
CA PRO A 214 15.54 22.13 30.20
C PRO A 214 14.11 22.42 29.74
N ARG A 215 13.75 23.71 29.63
CA ARG A 215 12.38 24.09 29.22
C ARG A 215 12.02 23.59 27.81
N TRP A 216 12.98 23.61 26.87
CA TRP A 216 12.76 23.08 25.52
C TRP A 216 12.40 21.60 25.52
N TRP A 217 12.91 20.82 26.48
CA TRP A 217 12.59 19.40 26.61
C TRP A 217 11.12 19.20 26.96
N LYS A 218 10.55 20.04 27.82
CA LYS A 218 9.13 19.97 28.18
C LYS A 218 8.24 20.28 26.98
N GLU A 219 8.61 21.28 26.18
CA GLU A 219 7.93 21.61 24.93
C GLU A 219 8.02 20.45 23.93
N PHE A 220 9.22 19.89 23.75
CA PHE A 220 9.44 18.72 22.92
C PHE A 220 8.60 17.53 23.38
N GLU A 221 8.67 17.18 24.66
CA GLU A 221 7.95 16.05 25.25
C GLU A 221 6.43 16.17 25.04
N SER A 222 5.84 17.34 25.28
CA SER A 222 4.40 17.56 25.08
C SER A 222 4.02 17.42 23.61
N ARG A 223 4.68 18.18 22.73
CA ARG A 223 4.35 18.24 21.29
C ARG A 223 4.62 16.91 20.59
N ALA A 224 5.73 16.24 20.93
CA ALA A 224 6.07 14.95 20.35
C ALA A 224 5.07 13.87 20.78
N LYS A 225 4.62 13.88 22.04
CA LYS A 225 3.58 12.94 22.51
C LYS A 225 2.24 13.14 21.80
N GLU A 226 1.87 14.38 21.50
CA GLU A 226 0.68 14.70 20.71
C GLU A 226 0.80 14.17 19.28
N ARG A 227 1.93 14.43 18.61
CA ARG A 227 2.19 13.91 17.25
C ARG A 227 2.21 12.38 17.19
N LEU A 228 2.89 11.73 18.14
CA LEU A 228 2.96 10.27 18.24
C LEU A 228 1.63 9.60 18.61
N ALA A 229 0.68 10.34 19.19
CA ALA A 229 -0.67 9.86 19.41
C ALA A 229 -1.45 9.69 18.09
N ILE A 230 -1.11 10.49 17.08
CA ILE A 230 -1.77 10.53 15.78
C ILE A 230 -1.03 9.66 14.75
N ALA A 231 0.29 9.84 14.63
CA ALA A 231 1.15 9.12 13.72
C ALA A 231 2.38 8.60 14.51
N PRO A 232 2.42 7.30 14.89
CA PRO A 232 3.44 6.75 15.77
C PRO A 232 4.80 6.51 15.06
N THR A 233 5.31 7.52 14.37
CA THR A 233 6.60 7.53 13.67
C THR A 233 7.46 8.70 14.10
N THR A 234 8.74 8.66 13.78
CA THR A 234 9.68 9.74 14.08
C THR A 234 9.65 10.88 13.06
N ASP A 235 8.80 10.75 12.04
CA ASP A 235 8.64 11.74 10.98
C ASP A 235 8.13 13.07 11.54
N GLY A 236 8.84 14.14 11.24
CA GLY A 236 8.47 15.50 11.67
C GLY A 236 8.88 15.87 13.09
N ILE A 237 8.93 14.93 14.06
CA ILE A 237 9.23 15.28 15.47
C ILE A 237 10.74 15.47 15.76
N PHE A 238 11.62 14.95 14.91
CA PHE A 238 13.09 15.14 15.02
C PHE A 238 13.66 16.07 13.94
N GLU A 239 12.80 16.69 13.14
CA GLU A 239 13.22 17.66 12.14
C GLU A 239 13.64 18.98 12.79
N MET A 240 14.62 19.66 12.20
CA MET A 240 15.15 20.91 12.76
C MET A 240 14.09 22.01 12.91
N GLU A 241 13.09 22.05 12.03
CA GLU A 241 11.97 22.97 12.12
C GLU A 241 11.17 22.76 13.42
N PHE A 242 10.74 21.53 13.69
CA PHE A 242 10.00 21.17 14.91
C PHE A 242 10.82 21.40 16.18
N LEU A 243 12.11 21.05 16.13
CA LEU A 243 13.03 21.26 17.26
C LEU A 243 13.27 22.75 17.55
N ALA A 244 13.40 23.58 16.51
CA ALA A 244 13.53 25.03 16.66
C ALA A 244 12.26 25.64 17.26
N GLU A 245 11.07 25.20 16.86
CA GLU A 245 9.80 25.62 17.48
C GLU A 245 9.78 25.30 18.98
N CYS A 246 10.20 24.10 19.39
CA CYS A 246 10.27 23.72 20.80
C CYS A 246 11.25 24.60 21.60
N ALA A 247 12.41 24.92 21.02
CA ALA A 247 13.40 25.79 21.66
C ALA A 247 12.91 27.25 21.78
N ASN A 248 12.19 27.75 20.77
CA ASN A 248 11.61 29.09 20.77
C ASN A 248 10.47 29.22 21.79
N ALA A 249 9.58 28.22 21.85
CA ALA A 249 8.47 28.17 22.81
C ALA A 249 8.95 28.05 24.27
N ALA A 250 10.17 27.58 24.50
CA ALA A 250 10.76 27.47 25.83
C ALA A 250 11.05 28.81 26.53
N GLU A 251 10.98 29.93 25.79
CA GLU A 251 11.25 31.29 26.28
C GLU A 251 12.59 31.39 27.02
N CYS A 252 13.63 30.77 26.46
CA CYS A 252 14.95 30.72 27.06
C CYS A 252 16.07 30.88 26.03
N GLN A 253 16.93 31.88 26.24
CA GLN A 253 18.01 32.25 25.31
C GLN A 253 19.09 31.18 25.10
N ARG A 254 19.19 30.19 26.00
CA ARG A 254 20.20 29.11 25.95
C ARG A 254 19.61 27.75 25.60
N CYS A 255 18.30 27.65 25.40
CA CYS A 255 17.65 26.39 25.08
C CYS A 255 18.04 25.87 23.69
N PHE A 256 18.28 26.75 22.71
CA PHE A 256 18.75 26.35 21.39
C PHE A 256 20.15 25.71 21.44
N GLU A 257 21.09 26.32 22.16
CA GLU A 257 22.44 25.76 22.36
C GLU A 257 22.39 24.41 23.09
N SER A 258 21.55 24.30 24.13
CA SER A 258 21.29 23.05 24.85
C SER A 258 20.69 21.97 23.94
N LEU A 259 19.81 22.35 23.02
CA LEU A 259 19.22 21.43 22.04
C LEU A 259 20.27 20.93 21.06
N CYS A 260 21.12 21.82 20.54
CA CYS A 260 22.22 21.43 19.66
C CYS A 260 23.18 20.43 20.33
N SER A 261 23.51 20.63 21.61
CA SER A 261 24.37 19.70 22.34
C SER A 261 23.67 18.38 22.68
N ALA A 262 22.33 18.36 22.73
CA ALA A 262 21.52 17.16 22.92
C ALA A 262 21.33 16.31 21.64
N TRP A 263 21.81 16.77 20.48
CA TRP A 263 21.56 16.10 19.20
C TRP A 263 21.94 14.61 19.15
N PRO A 264 23.11 14.17 19.67
CA PRO A 264 23.45 12.74 19.68
C PRO A 264 22.43 11.88 20.43
N PHE A 265 21.91 12.40 21.55
CA PHE A 265 20.87 11.75 22.32
C PHE A 265 19.53 11.70 21.57
N LEU A 266 19.15 12.79 20.89
CA LEU A 266 17.93 12.82 20.07
C LEU A 266 18.01 11.82 18.90
N GLN A 267 19.19 11.63 18.31
CA GLN A 267 19.42 10.60 17.27
C GLN A 267 19.29 9.18 17.81
N GLU A 268 19.85 8.92 19.00
CA GLU A 268 19.68 7.62 19.68
C GLU A 268 18.20 7.36 20.00
N MET A 269 17.48 8.37 20.50
CA MET A 269 16.05 8.27 20.76
C MET A 269 15.26 7.99 19.49
N LYS A 270 15.55 8.70 18.39
CA LYS A 270 14.94 8.46 17.08
C LYS A 270 15.13 7.01 16.65
N ALA A 271 16.38 6.50 16.70
CA ALA A 271 16.68 5.12 16.36
C ALA A 271 15.91 4.10 17.21
N ARG A 272 15.75 4.36 18.52
CA ARG A 272 14.96 3.50 19.42
C ARG A 272 13.48 3.49 19.08
N ILE A 273 12.90 4.64 18.72
CA ILE A 273 11.50 4.73 18.28
C ILE A 273 11.32 4.03 16.92
N ASP A 274 12.25 4.23 15.98
CA ASP A 274 12.21 3.60 14.66
C ASP A 274 12.29 2.07 14.75
N ALA A 275 13.10 1.54 15.68
CA ALA A 275 13.27 0.12 15.94
C ALA A 275 12.05 -0.58 16.60
N LEU A 276 11.00 0.15 16.99
CA LEU A 276 9.77 -0.46 17.49
C LEU A 276 9.13 -1.37 16.43
N PRO A 277 8.26 -2.33 16.82
CA PRO A 277 7.51 -3.15 15.86
C PRO A 277 6.67 -2.27 14.91
N ALA A 278 6.86 -2.45 13.60
CA ALA A 278 6.30 -1.57 12.56
C ALA A 278 5.22 -2.22 11.68
N THR A 279 4.91 -3.50 11.89
CA THR A 279 3.95 -4.25 11.08
C THR A 279 3.01 -5.06 11.95
N ILE A 280 1.84 -5.39 11.39
CA ILE A 280 0.93 -6.42 11.93
C ILE A 280 1.58 -7.80 11.93
#